data_AF-M3VVG8-F1
#
_entry.id   AF-M3VVG8-F1
#
_cell.length_a   1.000
_cell.length_b   1.000
_cell.length_c   1.000
_cell.angle_alpha   90.00
_cell.angle_beta   90.00
_cell.angle_gamma   90.00
#
_symmetry.space_group_name_H-M   'P 1'
#
loop_
_entity.id
_entity.type
_entity.pdbx_description
1 polymer ?
#
loop_
_entity_poly.entity_id
_entity_poly.type
_entity_poly.pdbx_seq_one_letter_code
_entity_poly.pdbx_strand_id
1 'polypeptide(L)'
;GAHIKTRAGEQEKYSEAVRLPEGAASSCMVVQSPRQPGFELVIIWRIQIDEEGKVLPKLDLLTKVPQQALELDKNRVLETAPLGFRALLGVLGIEAALESLITSLCVGENH
;
A
#
# COMPACT_ATOMS: atom_id res chain seq x y z
N GLY A 1 0.06 -8.64 16.46
CA GLY A 1 -0.24 -7.55 17.39
C GLY A 1 -0.15 -6.20 16.70
N ALA A 2 1.04 -5.63 16.59
CA ALA A 2 1.26 -4.27 16.07
C ALA A 2 0.70 -4.04 14.65
N HIS A 3 0.99 -4.90 13.69
CA HIS A 3 0.53 -4.72 12.29
C HIS A 3 -0.99 -4.73 12.10
N ILE A 4 -1.73 -5.42 12.97
CA ILE A 4 -3.20 -5.45 12.95
C ILE A 4 -3.74 -4.09 13.42
N LYS A 5 -3.11 -3.52 14.46
CA LYS A 5 -3.48 -2.21 15.00
C LYS A 5 -3.20 -1.09 14.00
N THR A 6 -2.08 -1.16 13.29
CA THR A 6 -1.74 -0.24 12.18
C THR A 6 -2.85 -0.27 11.12
N ARG A 7 -3.11 -1.41 10.45
CA ARG A 7 -4.17 -1.52 9.41
C ARG A 7 -5.55 -1.00 9.85
N ALA A 8 -5.97 -1.36 11.06
CA ALA A 8 -7.26 -0.92 11.60
C ALA A 8 -7.30 0.60 11.83
N GLY A 9 -6.20 1.19 12.30
CA GLY A 9 -6.06 2.64 12.47
C GLY A 9 -6.14 3.39 11.15
N GLU A 10 -5.42 2.94 10.10
CA GLU A 10 -5.51 3.53 8.77
C GLU A 10 -6.91 3.40 8.16
N GLN A 11 -7.57 2.24 8.34
CA GLN A 11 -8.95 2.05 7.88
C GLN A 11 -9.94 3.00 8.58
N GLU A 12 -9.82 3.17 9.89
CA GLU A 12 -10.69 4.07 10.66
C GLU A 12 -10.50 5.54 10.21
N LYS A 13 -9.24 5.95 10.02
CA LYS A 13 -8.88 7.31 9.63
C LYS A 13 -9.27 7.64 8.18
N TYR A 14 -9.19 6.67 7.28
CA TYR A 14 -9.42 6.85 5.84
C TYR A 14 -10.47 5.87 5.30
N SER A 15 -11.62 5.77 5.96
CA SER A 15 -12.65 4.76 5.65
C SER A 15 -13.20 4.79 4.21
N GLU A 16 -13.16 5.95 3.56
CA GLU A 16 -13.56 6.10 2.16
C GLU A 16 -12.50 5.57 1.17
N ALA A 17 -11.24 5.51 1.58
CA ALA A 17 -10.12 5.15 0.71
C ALA A 17 -9.44 3.82 1.06
N VAL A 18 -9.50 3.40 2.32
CA VAL A 18 -8.83 2.21 2.84
C VAL A 18 -9.85 1.13 3.12
N ARG A 19 -9.66 -0.04 2.50
CA ARG A 19 -10.50 -1.22 2.68
C ARG A 19 -9.66 -2.40 3.16
N LEU A 20 -10.22 -3.18 4.09
CA LEU A 20 -9.65 -4.44 4.56
C LEU A 20 -10.59 -5.57 4.11
N PRO A 21 -10.27 -6.33 3.05
CA PRO A 21 -11.18 -7.31 2.46
C PRO A 21 -11.68 -8.38 3.44
N GLU A 22 -10.87 -8.74 4.43
CA GLU A 22 -11.19 -9.73 5.47
C GLU A 22 -11.29 -9.08 6.87
N GLY A 23 -11.50 -7.76 6.92
CA GLY A 23 -11.51 -6.98 8.16
C GLY A 23 -10.13 -6.88 8.82
N ALA A 24 -10.10 -6.61 10.13
CA ALA A 24 -8.86 -6.32 10.87
C ALA A 24 -7.80 -7.45 10.81
N ALA A 25 -8.23 -8.69 10.62
CA ALA A 25 -7.32 -9.84 10.49
C ALA A 25 -6.69 -9.97 9.09
N SER A 26 -7.15 -9.20 8.10
CA SER A 26 -6.72 -9.36 6.72
C SER A 26 -5.22 -9.18 6.57
N SER A 27 -4.59 -10.06 5.79
CA SER A 27 -3.17 -9.97 5.43
C SER A 27 -2.88 -8.87 4.40
N CYS A 28 -3.92 -8.24 3.86
CA CYS A 28 -3.80 -7.17 2.89
C CYS A 28 -4.66 -5.95 3.24
N MET A 29 -4.21 -4.80 2.76
CA MET A 29 -4.92 -3.53 2.84
C MET A 29 -5.02 -2.94 1.43
N VAL A 30 -6.21 -2.56 1.03
CA VAL A 30 -6.47 -1.95 -0.28
C VAL A 30 -6.66 -0.47 -0.09
N VAL A 31 -5.85 0.33 -0.77
CA VAL A 31 -5.95 1.79 -0.81
C VAL A 31 -6.42 2.18 -2.21
N GLN A 32 -7.53 2.91 -2.28
CA GLN A 32 -8.14 3.36 -3.52
C GLN A 32 -8.60 4.79 -3.32
N SER A 33 -8.25 5.67 -4.25
CA SER A 33 -8.75 7.04 -4.21
C SER A 33 -10.24 7.05 -4.59
N PRO A 34 -11.12 7.67 -3.79
CA PRO A 34 -12.53 7.87 -4.19
C PRO A 34 -12.66 8.63 -5.52
N ARG A 35 -11.65 9.45 -5.86
CA ARG A 35 -11.60 10.23 -7.09
C ARG A 35 -11.19 9.40 -8.32
N GLN A 36 -10.52 8.27 -8.12
CA GLN A 36 -9.99 7.41 -9.18
C GLN A 36 -10.30 5.93 -8.87
N PRO A 37 -11.55 5.49 -9.00
CA PRO A 37 -11.96 4.12 -8.65
C PRO A 37 -11.36 3.03 -9.55
N GLY A 38 -10.68 3.39 -10.65
CA GLY A 38 -9.95 2.42 -11.47
C GLY A 38 -8.57 2.05 -10.91
N PHE A 39 -8.00 2.85 -10.01
CA PHE A 39 -6.64 2.68 -9.52
C PHE A 39 -6.63 2.21 -8.07
N GLU A 40 -6.05 1.03 -7.83
CA GLU A 40 -5.94 0.46 -6.49
C GLU A 40 -4.49 0.10 -6.17
N LEU A 41 -4.08 0.43 -4.95
CA LEU A 41 -2.86 -0.05 -4.35
C LEU A 41 -3.18 -1.11 -3.31
N VAL A 42 -2.65 -2.31 -3.48
CA VAL A 42 -2.83 -3.42 -2.54
C VAL A 42 -1.53 -3.63 -1.79
N ILE A 43 -1.54 -3.33 -0.50
CA ILE A 43 -0.42 -3.56 0.41
C ILE A 43 -0.59 -4.93 1.04
N ILE A 44 0.42 -5.78 0.94
CA ILE A 44 0.39 -7.16 1.41
C ILE A 44 1.44 -7.33 2.50
N TRP A 45 1.04 -7.83 3.66
CA TRP A 45 1.96 -8.25 4.70
C TRP A 45 2.39 -9.69 4.43
N ARG A 46 3.66 -9.85 4.12
CA ARG A 46 4.32 -11.14 3.93
C ARG A 46 5.22 -11.43 5.12
N ILE A 47 5.29 -12.70 5.45
CA ILE A 47 6.25 -13.22 6.40
C ILE A 47 7.37 -13.83 5.56
N GLN A 48 8.59 -13.33 5.71
CA GLN A 48 9.78 -13.95 5.13
C GLN A 48 10.60 -14.57 6.24
N ILE A 49 11.29 -15.65 5.92
CA ILE A 49 12.26 -16.28 6.81
C ILE A 49 13.60 -16.11 6.10
N ASP A 50 14.57 -15.50 6.76
CA ASP A 50 15.92 -15.39 6.21
C ASP A 50 16.69 -16.72 6.32
N GLU A 51 17.91 -16.75 5.79
CA GLU A 51 18.74 -17.96 5.77
C GLU A 51 19.12 -18.43 7.19
N GLU A 52 19.08 -17.53 8.18
CA GLU A 52 19.30 -17.83 9.60
C GLU A 52 18.02 -18.29 10.33
N GLY A 53 16.90 -18.42 9.62
CA GLY A 53 15.62 -18.85 10.20
C GLY A 53 14.87 -17.72 10.93
N LYS A 54 15.31 -16.47 10.81
CA LYS A 54 14.66 -15.33 11.45
C LYS A 54 13.44 -14.90 10.64
N VAL A 55 12.34 -14.74 11.34
CA VAL A 55 11.09 -14.26 10.76
C VAL A 55 11.13 -12.74 10.62
N LEU A 56 11.11 -12.26 9.38
CA LEU A 56 11.08 -10.85 9.02
C LEU A 56 9.72 -10.49 8.40
N PRO A 57 8.94 -9.59 9.02
CA PRO A 57 7.73 -9.06 8.40
C PRO A 57 8.12 -8.11 7.27
N LYS A 58 7.55 -8.32 6.08
CA LYS A 58 7.78 -7.50 4.90
C LYS A 58 6.45 -6.99 4.38
N LEU A 59 6.39 -5.72 4.04
CA LEU A 59 5.27 -5.17 3.28
C LEU A 59 5.66 -5.18 1.79
N ASP A 60 4.74 -5.66 0.97
CA ASP A 60 4.84 -5.59 -0.48
C ASP A 60 3.69 -4.75 -1.03
N LEU A 61 3.87 -4.22 -2.24
CA LEU A 61 2.88 -3.39 -2.91
C LEU A 61 2.53 -4.01 -4.26
N LEU A 62 1.24 -4.14 -4.54
CA LEU A 62 0.73 -4.47 -5.85
C LEU A 62 -0.12 -3.32 -6.37
N THR A 63 0.18 -2.84 -7.57
CA THR A 63 -0.62 -1.84 -8.26
C THR A 63 -1.64 -2.55 -9.15
N LYS A 64 -2.93 -2.31 -8.93
CA LYS A 64 -4.00 -2.74 -9.84
C LYS A 64 -4.52 -1.52 -10.58
N VAL A 65 -4.41 -1.53 -11.90
CA VAL A 65 -4.87 -0.46 -12.77
C VAL A 65 -5.66 -1.02 -13.95
N PRO A 66 -6.51 -0.23 -14.60
CA PRO A 66 -7.17 -0.65 -15.82
C PRO A 66 -6.13 -0.82 -16.94
N GLN A 67 -6.37 -1.75 -17.85
CA GLN A 67 -5.44 -2.03 -18.95
C GLN A 67 -5.11 -0.78 -19.78
N GLN A 68 -6.10 0.11 -19.98
CA GLN A 68 -5.90 1.36 -20.71
C GLN A 68 -4.90 2.29 -19.99
N ALA A 69 -4.87 2.30 -18.66
CA ALA A 69 -3.90 3.08 -17.90
C ALA A 69 -2.50 2.45 -17.95
N LEU A 70 -2.42 1.12 -18.03
CA LEU A 70 -1.15 0.41 -18.22
C LEU A 70 -0.51 0.74 -19.58
N GLU A 71 -1.30 0.86 -20.65
CA GLU A 71 -0.81 1.27 -21.97
C GLU A 71 -0.26 2.72 -21.99
N LEU A 72 -0.73 3.55 -21.06
CA LEU A 72 -0.27 4.93 -20.88
C LEU A 72 0.99 5.03 -20.00
N ASP A 73 1.36 3.97 -19.28
CA ASP A 73 2.54 3.92 -18.41
C ASP A 73 3.85 3.72 -19.19
N LYS A 74 4.19 4.71 -20.03
CA LYS A 74 5.40 4.69 -20.87
C LYS A 74 6.70 4.62 -20.07
N ASN A 75 6.66 5.07 -18.81
CA ASN A 75 7.82 5.13 -17.93
C ASN A 75 7.92 3.92 -16.99
N ARG A 76 7.00 2.95 -17.09
CA ARG A 76 6.95 1.75 -16.23
C ARG A 76 6.94 2.11 -14.74
N VAL A 77 6.23 3.19 -14.39
CA VAL A 77 6.05 3.65 -13.01
C VAL A 77 5.37 2.56 -12.18
N LEU A 78 4.44 1.80 -12.77
CA LEU A 78 3.72 0.73 -12.08
C LEU A 78 4.65 -0.44 -11.75
N GLU A 79 5.56 -0.80 -12.65
CA GLU A 79 6.57 -1.85 -12.42
C GLU A 79 7.54 -1.47 -11.29
N THR A 80 7.89 -0.19 -11.20
CA THR A 80 8.87 0.34 -10.24
C THR A 80 8.23 0.77 -8.91
N ALA A 81 6.92 0.96 -8.84
CA ALA A 81 6.20 1.36 -7.63
C ALA A 81 6.48 0.46 -6.40
N PRO A 82 6.54 -0.89 -6.51
CA PRO A 82 6.90 -1.73 -5.37
C PRO A 82 8.32 -1.47 -4.84
N LEU A 83 9.26 -1.11 -5.73
CA LEU A 83 10.62 -0.75 -5.31
C LEU A 83 10.64 0.61 -4.59
N GLY A 84 9.94 1.61 -5.11
CA GLY A 84 9.80 2.92 -4.47
C GLY A 84 9.16 2.82 -3.08
N PHE A 85 8.11 2.01 -2.96
CA PHE A 85 7.47 1.77 -1.67
C PHE A 85 8.41 1.12 -0.64
N ARG A 86 9.23 0.15 -1.06
CA ARG A 86 10.25 -0.45 -0.17
C ARG A 86 11.29 0.57 0.29
N ALA A 87 11.73 1.47 -0.60
CA ALA A 87 12.63 2.55 -0.21
C ALA A 87 11.97 3.49 0.81
N LEU A 88 10.70 3.85 0.59
CA LEU A 88 9.93 4.70 1.51
C LEU A 88 9.78 4.05 2.89
N LEU A 89 9.51 2.74 2.95
CA LEU A 89 9.46 1.97 4.20
C LEU A 89 10.80 1.99 4.95
N GLY A 90 11.92 1.91 4.22
CA GLY A 90 13.26 1.95 4.81
C GLY A 90 13.62 3.33 5.38
N VAL A 91 13.10 4.40 4.77
CA VAL A 91 13.39 5.79 5.19
C VAL A 91 12.46 6.26 6.30
N LEU A 92 11.15 6.02 6.18
CA LEU A 92 10.12 6.57 7.06
C LEU A 92 9.62 5.56 8.11
N GLY A 93 9.85 4.27 7.92
CA GLY A 93 9.18 3.22 8.68
C GLY A 93 7.75 2.97 8.19
N ILE A 94 7.08 1.97 8.77
CA ILE A 94 5.80 1.44 8.26
C ILE A 94 4.68 2.48 8.35
N GLU A 95 4.41 3.02 9.55
CA GLU A 95 3.25 3.89 9.79
C GLU A 95 3.33 5.17 8.93
N ALA A 96 4.47 5.85 8.93
CA ALA A 96 4.66 7.09 8.17
C ALA A 96 4.68 6.87 6.65
N ALA A 97 5.21 5.74 6.17
CA ALA A 97 5.15 5.40 4.74
C ALA A 97 3.71 5.13 4.28
N LEU A 98 2.91 4.43 5.09
CA LEU A 98 1.50 4.18 4.80
C LEU A 98 0.69 5.47 4.78
N GLU A 99 0.85 6.31 5.80
CA GLU A 99 0.24 7.63 5.89
C GLU A 99 0.56 8.50 4.65
N SER A 100 1.84 8.55 4.27
CA SER A 100 2.30 9.33 3.11
C SER A 100 1.70 8.81 1.80
N LEU A 101 1.66 7.50 1.62
CA LEU A 101 1.09 6.85 0.43
C LEU A 101 -0.41 7.11 0.31
N ILE A 102 -1.16 6.91 1.40
CA ILE A 102 -2.61 7.14 1.43
C ILE A 102 -2.91 8.62 1.16
N THR A 103 -2.18 9.52 1.81
CA THR A 103 -2.33 10.97 1.60
C THR A 103 -2.06 11.34 0.14
N SER A 104 -0.96 10.85 -0.45
CA SER A 104 -0.64 11.14 -1.86
C SER A 104 -1.72 10.69 -2.85
N LEU A 105 -2.41 9.57 -2.58
CA LEU A 105 -3.47 9.05 -3.45
C LEU A 105 -4.83 9.72 -3.24
N CYS A 106 -5.13 10.10 -2.00
CA CYS A 106 -6.48 10.52 -1.59
C CYS A 106 -6.59 12.04 -1.49
N VAL A 107 -5.54 12.68 -0.99
CA VAL A 107 -5.39 14.13 -0.90
C VAL A 107 -4.50 14.52 -2.08
N GLY A 108 -5.07 14.53 -3.28
CA GLY A 108 -4.34 14.99 -4.45
C GLY A 108 -3.69 16.34 -4.15
N GLU A 109 -2.38 16.45 -4.38
CA GLU A 109 -1.73 17.75 -4.43
C GLU A 109 -2.50 18.59 -5.45
N ASN A 110 -3.14 19.66 -4.99
CA ASN A 110 -3.63 20.72 -5.87
C ASN A 110 -2.41 21.32 -6.57
N HIS A 111 -2.09 20.81 -7.77
CA HIS A 111 -1.22 21.48 -8.71
C HIS A 111 -2.05 21.99 -9.88
#